data_AF-A0A496WN33-F1
#
_entry.id   AF-A0A496WN33-F1
#
_cell.length_a   1.000
_cell.length_b   1.000
_cell.length_c   1.000
_cell.angle_alpha   90.00
_cell.angle_beta   90.00
_cell.angle_gamma   90.00
#
_symmetry.space_group_name_H-M   'P 1'
#
loop_
_entity.id
_entity.type
_entity.pdbx_description
1 polymer ?
#
loop_
_entity_poly.entity_id
_entity_poly.type
_entity_poly.pdbx_seq_one_letter_code
_entity_poly.pdbx_strand_id
1 'polypeptide(L)'
;MNVFLAHIDFMPLFYGVIMFLGIAYMYHKLLNGQLISVGMDIFVFWLVFSLHGGSMAGGFSAMIAAALSSMFFPWMFNRRMKR
;
A
#
# COMPACT_ATOMS: atom_id res chain seq x y z
N MET A 1 -0.24 2.08 -39.65
CA MET A 1 0.35 1.14 -38.66
C MET A 1 0.58 1.91 -37.36
N ASN A 2 -0.26 1.67 -36.35
CA ASN A 2 -0.02 2.04 -34.93
C ASN A 2 -1.16 1.61 -33.98
N VAL A 3 -2.26 1.03 -34.49
CA VAL A 3 -3.38 0.54 -33.67
C VAL A 3 -2.97 -0.63 -32.75
N PHE A 4 -1.95 -1.41 -33.13
CA PHE A 4 -1.47 -2.57 -32.38
C PHE A 4 -0.65 -2.19 -31.12
N LEU A 5 0.08 -1.07 -31.15
CA LEU A 5 0.83 -0.56 -29.99
C LEU A 5 -0.08 0.10 -28.94
N ALA A 6 -1.26 0.58 -29.34
CA ALA A 6 -2.22 1.23 -28.44
C ALA A 6 -3.04 0.24 -27.59
N HIS A 7 -3.07 -1.06 -27.94
CA HIS A 7 -3.77 -2.09 -27.15
C HIS A 7 -2.90 -2.71 -26.04
N ILE A 8 -1.59 -2.48 -26.07
CA ILE A 8 -0.67 -2.98 -25.05
C ILE A 8 -0.45 -1.88 -24.01
N ASP A 9 -1.47 -1.63 -23.19
CA ASP A 9 -1.32 -0.80 -22.00
C ASP A 9 -0.75 -1.65 -20.86
N PHE A 10 0.50 -1.37 -20.48
CA PHE A 10 1.19 -2.07 -19.39
C PHE A 10 0.89 -1.47 -18.01
N MET A 11 0.15 -0.36 -17.92
CA MET A 11 -0.19 0.25 -16.62
C MET A 11 -0.85 -0.73 -15.64
N PRO A 12 -1.83 -1.56 -16.03
CA PRO A 12 -2.45 -2.52 -15.11
C PRO A 12 -1.46 -3.55 -14.56
N LEU A 13 -0.49 -3.97 -15.38
CA LEU A 13 0.54 -4.92 -14.96
C LEU A 13 1.48 -4.28 -13.94
N PHE A 14 1.89 -3.03 -14.17
CA PHE A 14 2.70 -2.27 -13.22
C PHE A 14 1.96 -2.05 -11.89
N TYR A 15 0.68 -1.65 -11.96
CA TYR A 15 -0.16 -1.51 -10.77
C TYR A 15 -0.30 -2.85 -10.03
N GLY A 16 -0.56 -3.94 -10.75
CA GLY A 16 -0.68 -5.28 -10.18
C GLY A 16 0.57 -5.72 -9.42
N VAL A 17 1.76 -5.51 -10.00
CA VAL A 17 3.05 -5.83 -9.35
C VAL A 17 3.21 -5.03 -8.04
N ILE A 18 2.93 -3.74 -8.05
CA ILE A 18 3.09 -2.91 -6.85
C ILE A 18 2.07 -3.30 -5.77
N MET A 19 0.80 -3.49 -6.16
CA MET A 19 -0.27 -3.97 -5.28
C MET A 19 0.08 -5.32 -4.65
N PHE A 20 0.66 -6.23 -5.45
CA PHE A 20 1.14 -7.50 -4.93
C PHE A 20 2.26 -7.33 -3.91
N LEU A 21 3.26 -6.48 -4.19
CA LEU A 21 4.40 -6.28 -3.30
C LEU A 21 4.00 -5.75 -1.91
N GLY A 22 3.09 -4.78 -1.83
CA GLY A 22 2.68 -4.30 -0.51
C GLY A 22 1.68 -5.21 0.21
N ILE A 23 0.87 -6.01 -0.50
CA ILE A 23 0.12 -7.11 0.14
C ILE A 23 1.11 -8.14 0.69
N ALA A 24 2.13 -8.53 -0.07
CA ALA A 24 3.17 -9.47 0.37
C ALA A 24 3.96 -8.90 1.58
N TYR A 25 4.26 -7.61 1.58
CA TYR A 25 4.88 -6.92 2.71
C TYR A 25 4.00 -6.91 3.97
N MET A 26 2.72 -6.59 3.82
CA MET A 26 1.74 -6.67 4.91
C MET A 26 1.59 -8.11 5.43
N TYR A 27 1.56 -9.10 4.53
CA TYR A 27 1.49 -10.52 4.89
C TYR A 27 2.74 -10.95 5.68
N HIS A 28 3.93 -10.51 5.26
CA HIS A 28 5.16 -10.74 6.00
C HIS A 28 5.10 -10.15 7.43
N LYS A 29 4.51 -8.95 7.61
CA LYS A 29 4.30 -8.39 8.96
C LYS A 29 3.30 -9.16 9.80
N LEU A 30 2.24 -9.66 9.17
CA LEU A 30 1.24 -10.50 9.81
C LEU A 30 1.90 -11.78 10.36
N LEU A 31 2.74 -12.45 9.57
CA LEU A 31 3.49 -13.63 9.99
C LEU A 31 4.49 -13.35 11.12
N ASN A 32 5.07 -12.14 11.17
CA ASN A 32 5.99 -11.72 12.24
C ASN A 32 5.28 -11.17 13.48
N GLY A 33 3.95 -11.26 13.57
CA GLY A 33 3.18 -10.82 14.73
C GLY A 33 3.09 -9.30 14.92
N GLN A 34 3.42 -8.50 13.90
CA GLN A 34 3.40 -7.03 13.97
C GLN A 34 1.99 -6.46 13.81
N LEU A 35 1.04 -6.90 14.65
CA LEU A 35 -0.39 -6.60 14.51
C LEU A 35 -0.72 -5.11 14.47
N ILE A 36 0.00 -4.28 15.25
CA ILE A 36 -0.18 -2.81 15.23
C ILE A 36 0.22 -2.24 13.87
N SER A 37 1.36 -2.68 13.31
CA SER A 37 1.84 -2.22 12.00
C SER A 37 0.85 -2.63 10.89
N VAL A 38 0.34 -3.85 10.94
CA VAL A 38 -0.69 -4.34 10.01
C VAL A 38 -2.00 -3.55 10.15
N GLY A 39 -2.43 -3.25 11.37
CA GLY A 39 -3.62 -2.42 11.60
C GLY A 39 -3.48 -1.02 11.01
N MET A 40 -2.29 -0.42 11.09
CA MET A 40 -2.00 0.87 10.46
C MET A 40 -1.98 0.78 8.93
N ASP A 41 -1.42 -0.29 8.36
CA ASP A 41 -1.45 -0.55 6.92
C ASP A 41 -2.90 -0.59 6.41
N ILE A 42 -3.77 -1.38 7.07
CA ILE A 42 -5.18 -1.51 6.70
C ILE A 42 -5.92 -0.18 6.85
N PHE A 43 -5.73 0.53 7.97
CA PHE A 43 -6.42 1.79 8.22
C PHE A 43 -6.06 2.88 7.21
N VAL A 44 -4.77 3.08 6.94
CA VAL A 44 -4.32 4.09 5.98
C VAL A 44 -4.70 3.71 4.56
N PHE A 45 -4.60 2.43 4.20
CA PHE A 45 -5.08 1.96 2.90
C PHE A 45 -6.56 2.27 2.73
N TRP A 46 -7.40 1.88 3.69
CA TRP A 46 -8.84 2.11 3.63
C TRP A 46 -9.19 3.61 3.54
N LEU A 47 -8.54 4.45 4.34
CA LEU A 47 -8.77 5.90 4.36
C LEU A 47 -8.43 6.53 3.01
N VAL A 48 -7.22 6.27 2.50
CA VAL A 48 -6.75 6.88 1.25
C VAL A 48 -7.51 6.34 0.05
N PHE A 49 -7.82 5.04 0.04
CA PHE A 49 -8.60 4.43 -1.02
C PHE A 49 -10.03 4.98 -1.08
N SER A 50 -10.65 5.18 0.09
CA SER A 50 -11.98 5.80 0.20
C SER A 50 -11.96 7.25 -0.28
N LEU A 51 -10.91 8.02 0.02
CA LEU A 51 -10.73 9.38 -0.49
C LEU A 51 -10.57 9.44 -2.02
N HIS A 52 -10.05 8.38 -2.64
CA HIS A 52 -9.90 8.27 -4.11
C HIS A 52 -11.10 7.57 -4.79
N GLY A 53 -12.22 7.40 -4.07
CA GLY A 53 -13.47 6.86 -4.62
C GLY A 53 -13.38 5.42 -5.11
N GLY A 54 -12.42 4.64 -4.60
CA GLY A 54 -12.24 3.24 -5.00
C GLY A 54 -11.61 3.01 -6.38
N SER A 55 -10.96 4.03 -6.96
CA SER A 55 -10.31 3.92 -8.28
C SER A 55 -9.03 3.07 -8.25
N MET A 56 -8.62 2.49 -9.38
CA MET A 56 -7.37 1.71 -9.49
C MET A 56 -6.12 2.54 -9.14
N ALA A 57 -6.04 3.78 -9.66
CA ALA A 57 -4.96 4.70 -9.33
C ALA A 57 -4.96 5.08 -7.84
N GLY A 58 -6.14 5.22 -7.24
CA GLY A 58 -6.33 5.40 -5.81
C GLY A 58 -5.87 4.21 -4.97
N GLY A 59 -6.14 2.99 -5.44
CA GLY A 59 -5.66 1.76 -4.81
C GLY A 59 -4.13 1.72 -4.77
N PHE A 60 -3.49 2.07 -5.88
CA PHE A 60 -2.03 2.16 -5.99
C PHE A 60 -1.45 3.19 -5.01
N SER A 61 -1.98 4.42 -5.00
CA SER A 61 -1.48 5.47 -4.08
C SER A 61 -1.74 5.11 -2.61
N ALA A 62 -2.90 4.53 -2.29
CA ALA A 62 -3.25 4.05 -0.96
C ALA A 62 -2.30 2.97 -0.46
N MET A 63 -1.88 2.06 -1.34
CA MET A 63 -0.96 0.97 -1.01
C MET A 63 0.44 1.48 -0.68
N ILE A 64 0.96 2.44 -1.47
CA ILE A 64 2.24 3.09 -1.18
C ILE A 64 2.15 3.87 0.15
N ALA A 65 1.07 4.62 0.35
CA ALA A 65 0.85 5.40 1.57
C ALA A 65 0.76 4.51 2.82
N ALA A 66 0.06 3.37 2.73
CA ALA A 66 -0.03 2.39 3.79
C ALA A 66 1.35 1.83 4.16
N ALA A 67 2.10 1.32 3.17
CA ALA A 67 3.42 0.74 3.38
C ALA A 67 4.42 1.75 4.00
N LEU A 68 4.35 3.03 3.60
CA LEU A 68 5.16 4.09 4.20
C LEU A 68 4.71 4.41 5.63
N SER A 69 3.41 4.57 5.84
CA SER A 69 2.82 4.86 7.15
C SER A 69 3.30 3.88 8.21
N SER A 70 3.14 2.59 7.94
CA SER A 70 3.51 1.53 8.87
C SER A 70 5.02 1.34 9.05
N MET A 71 5.86 2.01 8.25
CA MET A 71 7.31 2.11 8.46
C MET A 71 7.66 3.30 9.37
N PHE A 72 7.00 4.45 9.20
CA PHE A 72 7.31 5.69 9.94
C PHE A 72 6.58 5.81 11.28
N PHE A 73 5.32 5.40 11.37
CA PHE A 73 4.52 5.55 12.60
C PHE A 73 5.03 4.70 13.77
N PRO A 74 5.44 3.42 13.60
CA PRO A 74 5.99 2.65 14.71
C PRO A 74 7.28 3.28 15.25
N TRP A 75 8.12 3.84 14.37
CA TRP A 75 9.32 4.57 14.78
C TRP A 75 9.00 5.83 15.59
N MET A 76 7.96 6.58 15.20
CA MET A 76 7.50 7.75 15.94
C MET A 76 6.89 7.37 17.30
N PHE A 77 6.09 6.30 17.36
CA PHE A 77 5.49 5.80 18.59
C PHE A 77 6.52 5.23 19.58
N ASN A 78 7.51 4.47 19.10
CA ASN A 78 8.57 3.90 19.95
C ASN A 78 9.44 4.97 20.61
N ARG A 79 9.60 6.14 19.98
CA ARG A 79 10.33 7.28 20.57
C ARG A 79 9.55 7.97 21.70
N ARG A 80 8.22 7.88 21.71
CA ARG A 80 7.37 8.49 22.73
C ARG A 80 7.19 7.64 23.98
N MET A 81 7.18 6.31 23.86
CA MET A 81 6.96 5.40 25.01
C MET A 81 8.23 5.07 25.80
N LYS A 82 9.41 5.48 25.34
CA LYS A 82 10.68 5.37 26.08
C LYS A 82 11.04 6.63 26.90
N ARG A 83 10.11 7.58 27.03
CA ARG A 83 10.25 8.76 27.90
C ARG A 83 9.38 8.61 29.14
#